data_AF-A0A259DMA3-F1
#
_entry.id   AF-A0A259DMA3-F1
#
_cell.length_a   1.000
_cell.length_b   1.000
_cell.length_c   1.000
_cell.angle_alpha   90.00
_cell.angle_beta   90.00
_cell.angle_gamma   90.00
#
_symmetry.space_group_name_H-M   'P 1'
#
loop_
_entity.id
_entity.type
_entity.pdbx_description
1 polymer ?
#
loop_
_entity_poly.entity_id
_entity_poly.type
_entity_poly.pdbx_seq_one_letter_code
_entity_poly.pdbx_strand_id
1 'polypeptide(L)'
;MLPESSLDNLQIDDDIHQLNQEIVRLAYFLDIDINQSSEVENLLKQPIPDGHDHFHKLATLKGLILLRAHIHQLRAEHGVADGKSPLEEEIFRRLNLGHNQLHGI
;
A
#
# COMPACT_ATOMS: atom_id res chain seq x y z
N MET A 1 8.47 32.38 9.17
CA MET A 1 8.42 31.59 7.91
C MET A 1 8.87 30.19 8.26
N LEU A 2 8.04 29.18 8.00
CA LEU A 2 8.48 27.79 8.11
C LEU A 2 9.50 27.54 6.99
N PRO A 3 10.62 26.85 7.23
CA PRO A 3 11.60 26.55 6.19
C PRO A 3 10.94 25.70 5.10
N GLU A 4 11.19 25.99 3.83
CA GLU A 4 10.57 25.30 2.68
C GLU A 4 10.68 23.77 2.77
N SER A 5 11.76 23.26 3.37
CA SER A 5 11.98 21.83 3.65
C SER A 5 10.93 21.16 4.54
N SER A 6 10.18 21.92 5.33
CA SER A 6 9.12 21.37 6.20
C SER A 6 7.78 21.19 5.47
N LEU A 7 7.51 21.99 4.44
CA LEU A 7 6.32 21.84 3.60
C LEU A 7 6.49 20.68 2.61
N ASP A 8 7.69 20.51 2.05
CA ASP A 8 8.00 19.38 1.15
C ASP A 8 7.86 18.03 1.86
N ASN A 9 8.27 17.96 3.13
CA ASN A 9 8.12 16.73 3.93
C ASN A 9 6.65 16.41 4.26
N LEU A 10 5.83 17.43 4.54
CA LEU A 10 4.38 17.25 4.77
C LEU A 10 3.68 16.72 3.52
N GLN A 11 4.03 17.24 2.33
CA GLN A 11 3.46 16.77 1.08
C GLN A 11 3.86 15.32 0.77
N ILE A 12 5.11 14.94 1.02
CA ILE A 12 5.58 13.55 0.85
C ILE A 12 4.87 12.61 1.83
N ASP A 13 4.66 13.01 3.08
CA ASP A 13 3.94 12.20 4.06
C ASP A 13 2.48 11.99 3.65
N ASP A 14 1.83 13.01 3.11
CA ASP A 14 0.48 12.91 2.55
C ASP A 14 0.45 11.99 1.32
N ASP A 15 1.43 12.09 0.42
CA ASP A 15 1.53 11.21 -0.76
C ASP A 15 1.75 9.74 -0.36
N ILE A 16 2.57 9.48 0.67
CA ILE A 16 2.77 8.13 1.24
C ILE A 16 1.46 7.61 1.84
N HIS A 17 0.72 8.46 2.54
CA HIS A 17 -0.58 8.10 3.10
C HIS A 17 -1.60 7.75 2.00
N GLN A 18 -1.70 8.54 0.94
CA GLN A 18 -2.57 8.23 -0.20
C GLN A 18 -2.15 6.92 -0.89
N LEU A 19 -0.84 6.72 -1.09
CA LEU A 19 -0.30 5.47 -1.64
C LEU A 19 -0.68 4.25 -0.80
N ASN A 20 -0.51 4.34 0.52
CA ASN A 20 -0.90 3.29 1.45
C ASN A 20 -2.41 2.97 1.36
N GLN A 21 -3.27 3.99 1.29
CA GLN A 21 -4.72 3.82 1.17
C GLN A 21 -5.13 3.11 -0.13
N GLU A 22 -4.51 3.45 -1.26
CA GLU A 22 -4.80 2.79 -2.53
C GLU A 22 -4.27 1.35 -2.58
N ILE A 23 -3.11 1.06 -1.98
CA ILE A 23 -2.61 -0.32 -1.80
C ILE A 23 -3.65 -1.15 -1.05
N VAL A 24 -4.12 -0.66 0.10
CA VAL A 24 -5.13 -1.35 0.93
C VAL A 24 -6.43 -1.56 0.14
N ARG A 25 -6.92 -0.52 -0.54
CA ARG A 25 -8.17 -0.60 -1.29
C ARG A 25 -8.09 -1.62 -2.43
N LEU A 26 -7.00 -1.63 -3.18
CA LEU A 26 -6.81 -2.58 -4.28
C LEU A 26 -6.60 -4.00 -3.77
N ALA A 27 -5.82 -4.20 -2.72
CA ALA A 27 -5.64 -5.50 -2.07
C ALA A 27 -6.98 -6.10 -1.66
N TYR A 28 -7.84 -5.29 -1.03
CA TYR A 28 -9.20 -5.71 -0.67
C TYR A 28 -10.05 -6.07 -1.90
N PHE A 29 -10.05 -5.24 -2.95
CA PHE A 29 -10.81 -5.55 -4.18
C PHE A 29 -10.33 -6.79 -4.92
N LEU A 30 -9.07 -7.17 -4.73
CA LEU A 30 -8.44 -8.33 -5.36
C LEU A 30 -8.42 -9.57 -4.47
N ASP A 31 -8.98 -9.48 -3.26
CA ASP A 31 -8.97 -10.56 -2.26
C ASP A 31 -7.54 -11.04 -1.95
N ILE A 32 -6.61 -10.09 -1.76
CA ILE A 32 -5.21 -10.34 -1.40
C ILE A 32 -4.97 -9.84 0.02
N ASP A 33 -4.53 -10.71 0.91
CA ASP A 33 -4.17 -10.36 2.28
C ASP A 33 -2.73 -9.83 2.34
N ILE A 34 -2.61 -8.51 2.40
CA ILE A 34 -1.32 -7.82 2.53
C ILE A 34 -0.66 -8.00 3.92
N ASN A 35 -1.33 -8.62 4.91
CA ASN A 35 -0.68 -9.06 6.14
C ASN A 35 0.14 -10.33 5.93
N GLN A 36 -0.24 -11.16 4.95
CA GLN A 36 0.43 -12.42 4.69
C GLN A 36 1.59 -12.18 3.73
N SER A 37 2.82 -12.20 4.28
CA SER A 37 4.03 -12.00 3.48
C SER A 37 4.12 -12.96 2.29
N SER A 38 3.62 -14.19 2.44
CA SER A 38 3.56 -15.17 1.35
C SER A 38 2.67 -14.74 0.19
N GLU A 39 1.53 -14.07 0.45
CA GLU A 39 0.64 -13.60 -0.61
C GLU A 39 1.25 -12.41 -1.34
N VAL A 40 1.86 -11.48 -0.61
CA VAL A 40 2.59 -10.35 -1.20
C VAL A 40 3.77 -10.85 -2.05
N GLU A 41 4.54 -11.81 -1.55
CA GLU A 41 5.63 -12.41 -2.31
C GLU A 41 5.14 -13.10 -3.58
N ASN A 42 4.04 -13.85 -3.50
CA ASN A 42 3.44 -14.51 -4.65
C ASN A 42 2.99 -13.49 -5.70
N LEU A 43 2.32 -12.41 -5.27
CA LEU A 43 1.94 -11.28 -6.14
C LEU A 43 3.17 -10.68 -6.85
N LEU A 44 4.26 -10.46 -6.13
CA LEU A 44 5.49 -9.88 -6.69
C LEU A 44 6.19 -10.82 -7.67
N LYS A 45 6.14 -12.14 -7.46
CA LYS A 45 6.77 -13.16 -8.32
C LYS A 45 5.95 -13.50 -9.56
N GLN A 46 4.62 -13.38 -9.50
CA GLN A 46 3.76 -13.75 -10.62
C GLN A 46 3.96 -12.80 -11.81
N PRO A 47 4.09 -13.34 -13.05
CA PRO A 47 4.04 -12.53 -14.26
C PRO A 47 2.65 -11.91 -14.38
N ILE A 48 2.57 -10.65 -14.81
CA ILE A 48 1.29 -10.00 -15.08
C ILE A 48 0.78 -10.58 -16.42
N PRO A 49 -0.34 -11.30 -16.45
CA PRO A 49 -0.91 -11.81 -17.69
C PRO A 49 -1.40 -10.68 -18.58
N ASP A 50 -1.28 -10.84 -19.90
CA ASP A 50 -1.75 -9.85 -20.87
C ASP A 50 -3.28 -9.91 -21.03
N GLY A 51 -3.99 -8.96 -20.43
CA GLY A 51 -5.37 -8.55 -20.80
C GLY A 51 -6.45 -8.72 -19.73
N HIS A 52 -7.45 -7.81 -19.72
CA HIS A 52 -8.63 -7.60 -18.83
C HIS A 52 -8.45 -6.69 -17.58
N ASP A 53 -9.53 -5.98 -17.20
CA ASP A 53 -9.57 -4.99 -16.08
C ASP A 53 -9.08 -5.50 -14.72
N HIS A 54 -9.33 -6.77 -14.38
CA HIS A 54 -8.83 -7.37 -13.15
C HIS A 54 -7.29 -7.40 -13.11
N PHE A 55 -6.66 -7.58 -14.26
CA PHE A 55 -5.21 -7.59 -14.40
C PHE A 55 -4.62 -6.18 -14.35
N HIS A 56 -5.34 -5.17 -14.84
CA HIS A 56 -4.93 -3.78 -14.64
C HIS A 56 -4.87 -3.44 -13.15
N LYS A 57 -5.86 -3.84 -12.35
CA LYS A 57 -5.84 -3.65 -10.89
C LYS A 57 -4.69 -4.41 -10.22
N LEU A 58 -4.45 -5.66 -10.63
CA LEU A 58 -3.35 -6.47 -10.10
C LEU A 58 -1.98 -5.86 -10.42
N ALA A 59 -1.77 -5.43 -11.66
CA ALA A 59 -0.59 -4.73 -12.12
C ALA A 59 -0.38 -3.41 -11.36
N THR A 60 -1.46 -2.64 -11.17
CA THR A 60 -1.43 -1.41 -10.36
C THR A 60 -1.04 -1.72 -8.93
N LEU A 61 -1.69 -2.68 -8.25
CA LEU A 61 -1.35 -3.06 -6.88
C LEU A 61 0.14 -3.44 -6.76
N LYS A 62 0.64 -4.27 -7.68
CA LYS A 62 2.06 -4.66 -7.73
C LYS A 62 2.97 -3.43 -7.89
N GLY A 63 2.64 -2.52 -8.80
CA GLY A 63 3.39 -1.28 -9.02
C GLY A 63 3.41 -0.38 -7.78
N LEU A 64 2.27 -0.24 -7.09
CA LEU A 64 2.17 0.58 -5.89
C LEU A 64 2.97 -0.02 -4.71
N ILE A 65 2.95 -1.34 -4.52
CA ILE A 65 3.76 -2.02 -3.51
C ILE A 65 5.26 -1.79 -3.77
N LEU A 66 5.69 -1.94 -5.02
CA LEU A 66 7.08 -1.68 -5.41
C LEU A 66 7.48 -0.21 -5.21
N LEU A 67 6.59 0.73 -5.56
CA LEU A 67 6.80 2.15 -5.31
C LEU A 67 6.94 2.45 -3.82
N ARG A 68 6.06 1.89 -2.98
CA ARG A 68 6.13 2.08 -1.52
C ARG A 68 7.42 1.52 -0.93
N ALA A 69 7.88 0.36 -1.41
CA ALA A 69 9.15 -0.24 -1.04
C ALA A 69 10.36 0.63 -1.46
N HIS A 70 10.31 1.23 -2.65
CA HIS A 70 11.34 2.14 -3.10
C HIS A 70 11.40 3.42 -2.23
N ILE A 71 10.24 4.00 -1.90
CA ILE A 71 10.16 5.16 -0.99
C ILE A 71 10.71 4.81 0.39
N HIS A 72 10.38 3.63 0.92
CA HIS A 72 10.91 3.13 2.19
C HIS A 72 12.45 3.08 2.17
N GLN A 73 13.01 2.49 1.12
CA GLN A 73 14.45 2.40 0.96
C GLN A 73 15.11 3.79 0.88
N LEU A 74 14.57 4.71 0.08
CA LEU A 74 15.08 6.08 -0.02
C LEU A 74 15.06 6.80 1.34
N ARG A 75 13.95 6.71 2.08
CA ARG A 75 13.85 7.34 3.41
C ARG A 75 14.89 6.76 4.38
N ALA A 76 15.07 5.45 4.38
CA ALA A 76 16.09 4.79 5.20
C ALA A 76 17.52 5.22 4.84
N GLU A 77 17.85 5.29 3.55
CA GLU A 77 19.16 5.76 3.05
C GLU A 77 19.45 7.21 3.43
N HIS A 78 18.41 8.05 3.53
CA HIS A 78 18.51 9.45 3.93
C HIS A 78 18.28 9.69 5.44
N GLY A 79 18.09 8.65 6.25
CA GLY A 79 17.86 8.77 7.70
C GLY A 79 16.54 9.45 8.07
N VAL A 80 15.56 9.43 7.19
CA VAL A 80 14.21 9.97 7.39
C VAL A 80 13.28 8.87 7.89
N ALA A 81 12.34 9.20 8.77
CA ALA A 81 11.34 8.25 9.23
C ALA A 81 10.48 7.76 8.05
N ASP A 82 10.13 6.47 8.03
CA ASP A 82 9.42 5.86 6.90
C ASP A 82 7.99 6.39 6.70
N GLY A 83 7.37 6.93 7.75
CA GLY A 83 5.95 7.29 7.77
C GLY A 83 5.08 6.08 8.11
N LYS A 84 3.77 6.20 7.90
CA LYS A 84 2.82 5.11 8.22
C LYS A 84 3.00 3.92 7.30
N SER A 85 2.74 2.74 7.83
CA SER A 85 2.58 1.50 7.05
C SER A 85 1.17 1.40 6.46
N PRO A 86 0.98 0.75 5.29
CA PRO A 86 -0.35 0.38 4.79
C PRO A 86 -1.23 -0.34 5.83
N LEU A 87 -0.63 -1.11 6.73
CA LEU A 87 -1.33 -1.87 7.77
C LEU A 87 -1.88 -0.97 8.90
N GLU A 88 -1.35 0.25 9.02
CA GLU A 88 -1.77 1.22 10.04
C GLU A 88 -2.91 2.12 9.56
N GLU A 89 -3.36 1.94 8.32
CA GLU A 89 -4.35 2.81 7.72
C GLU A 89 -5.76 2.58 8.26
N GLU A 90 -6.53 3.66 8.42
CA GLU A 90 -7.91 3.56 8.92
C GLU A 90 -8.80 2.74 7.99
N ILE A 91 -8.59 2.89 6.67
CA ILE A 91 -9.30 2.10 5.67
C ILE A 91 -9.03 0.60 5.84
N PHE A 92 -7.80 0.23 6.19
CA PHE A 92 -7.43 -1.16 6.45
C PHE A 92 -8.16 -1.73 7.66
N ARG A 93 -8.17 -0.99 8.77
CA ARG A 93 -8.91 -1.37 9.99
C ARG A 93 -10.39 -1.56 9.71
N ARG A 94 -11.01 -0.65 8.96
CA ARG A 94 -12.44 -0.73 8.60
C ARG A 94 -12.77 -1.93 7.73
N LEU A 95 -11.93 -2.25 6.74
CA LEU A 95 -12.13 -3.39 5.85
C LEU A 95 -12.00 -4.73 6.61
N ASN A 96 -11.03 -4.84 7.53
CA ASN A 96 -10.86 -6.04 8.36
C ASN A 96 -11.98 -6.22 9.39
N LEU A 97 -12.53 -5.14 9.94
CA LEU A 97 -13.71 -5.20 10.80
C LEU A 97 -14.96 -5.69 10.04
N GLY A 98 -15.12 -5.29 8.78
CA GLY A 98 -16.19 -5.80 7.91
C GLY A 98 -16.04 -7.29 7.58
N HIS A 99 -14.81 -7.77 7.38
CA HIS A 99 -14.53 -9.18 7.08
C HIS A 99 -14.83 -10.11 8.27
N ASN A 100 -14.49 -9.69 9.50
CA ASN A 100 -14.80 -10.43 10.73
C ASN A 100 -16.30 -10.53 11.04
N GLN A 101 -17.14 -9.65 10.48
CA GLN A 101 -18.60 -9.73 10.64
C GLN A 101 -19.26 -10.71 9.65
N LEU A 102 -18.59 -11.08 8.56
CA LEU A 102 -19.14 -11.96 7.52
C LEU A 102 -18.86 -13.46 7.75
N HIS A 103 -17.86 -13.80 8.56
CA HIS A 103 -17.53 -15.19 8.93
C HIS A 103 -18.16 -15.65 10.27
N GLY A 104 -19.09 -14.86 10.82
CA GLY A 104 -19.75 -15.12 12.10
C GLY A 104 -21.17 -15.70 12.00
N ILE A 105 -21.54 -16.38 10.91
CA ILE A 105 -22.86 -17.00 10.72
C ILE A 105 -22.72 -18.44 10.24
#